data_AF-A0A8H6R7Z5-F1
#
_entry.id   AF-A0A8H6R7Z5-F1
#
_cell.length_a   1.000
_cell.length_b   1.000
_cell.length_c   1.000
_cell.angle_alpha   90.00
_cell.angle_beta   90.00
_cell.angle_gamma   90.00
#
_symmetry.space_group_name_H-M   'P 1'
#
loop_
_entity.id
_entity.type
_entity.pdbx_description
1 polymer ?
#
loop_
_entity_poly.entity_id
_entity_poly.type
_entity_poly.pdbx_seq_one_letter_code
_entity_poly.pdbx_strand_id
1 'polypeptide(L)'
;MATYSTDVNAQATRFLKAKGSGVSKDKIADIIEFAKDADVMDFYKGKPDVPFWYMRLKKEGHDDAPHVGSIADTWVEDEDNIRRVAEHVQRPAKTADRSLVRAFGIYRFKERSDRWMWADPSTDDEPQTLVCIALEDLSPENGFFMDLKAGQDVCIDGKDKILVPPTGGGLAILIWVDI
;
A
#
# COMPACT_ATOMS: atom_id res chain seq x y z
N MET A 1 -8.26 25.13 8.03
CA MET A 1 -8.96 23.85 8.21
C MET A 1 -9.88 23.49 7.03
N ALA A 2 -10.51 24.45 6.34
CA ALA A 2 -11.42 24.16 5.22
C ALA A 2 -10.76 23.52 3.98
N THR A 3 -9.52 23.86 3.64
CA THR A 3 -8.81 23.37 2.44
C THR A 3 -8.53 21.87 2.46
N TYR A 4 -8.09 21.34 3.61
CA TYR A 4 -7.76 19.92 3.74
C TYR A 4 -8.99 19.01 3.59
N SER A 5 -10.16 19.47 4.02
CA SER A 5 -11.40 18.70 3.85
C SER A 5 -11.76 18.50 2.37
N THR A 6 -11.56 19.53 1.54
CA THR A 6 -11.78 19.43 0.08
C THR A 6 -10.75 18.52 -0.58
N ASP A 7 -9.46 18.66 -0.24
CA ASP A 7 -8.39 17.84 -0.81
C ASP A 7 -8.54 16.35 -0.44
N VAL A 8 -8.88 16.05 0.81
CA VAL A 8 -9.13 14.68 1.29
C VAL A 8 -10.30 14.05 0.53
N ASN A 9 -11.42 14.76 0.39
CA ASN A 9 -12.60 14.24 -0.31
C ASN A 9 -12.32 14.03 -1.81
N ALA A 10 -11.60 14.97 -2.44
CA ALA A 10 -11.22 14.87 -3.84
C ALA A 10 -10.28 13.68 -4.08
N GLN A 11 -9.30 13.48 -3.20
CA GLN A 11 -8.38 12.35 -3.25
C GLN A 11 -9.11 11.02 -3.08
N ALA A 12 -9.94 10.87 -2.04
CA ALA A 12 -10.71 9.66 -1.82
C ALA A 12 -11.55 9.32 -3.05
N THR A 13 -12.25 10.31 -3.63
CA THR A 13 -13.05 10.16 -4.85
C THR A 13 -12.20 9.71 -6.05
N ARG A 14 -11.00 10.27 -6.22
CA ARG A 14 -10.06 9.88 -7.28
C ARG A 14 -9.69 8.40 -7.20
N PHE A 15 -9.42 7.90 -6.00
CA PHE A 15 -8.97 6.53 -5.78
C PHE A 15 -10.09 5.50 -5.66
N LEU A 16 -11.37 5.90 -5.56
CA LEU A 16 -12.50 4.96 -5.55
C LEU A 16 -12.52 4.04 -6.77
N LYS A 17 -12.13 4.54 -7.95
CA LYS A 17 -12.05 3.74 -9.19
C LYS A 17 -10.87 2.76 -9.21
N ALA A 18 -9.86 3.03 -8.39
CA ALA A 18 -8.67 2.21 -8.25
C ALA A 18 -8.84 1.11 -7.21
N LYS A 19 -10.00 1.05 -6.54
CA LYS A 19 -10.30 0.09 -5.47
C LYS A 19 -10.71 -1.26 -6.04
N GLY A 20 -10.23 -2.32 -5.41
CA GLY A 20 -10.51 -3.70 -5.76
C GLY A 20 -10.79 -4.56 -4.54
N SER A 21 -11.02 -5.84 -4.79
CA SER A 21 -11.14 -6.87 -3.78
C SER A 21 -10.65 -8.18 -4.36
N GLY A 22 -9.72 -8.83 -3.70
CA GLY A 22 -9.15 -10.08 -4.23
C GLY A 22 -8.55 -11.03 -3.21
N VAL A 23 -8.36 -10.58 -1.95
CA VAL A 23 -7.72 -11.43 -0.93
C VAL A 23 -8.74 -11.88 0.10
N SER A 24 -8.89 -13.20 0.25
CA SER A 24 -9.80 -13.78 1.24
C SER A 24 -9.28 -13.51 2.66
N LYS A 25 -10.18 -13.17 3.58
CA LYS A 25 -9.83 -12.86 4.98
C LYS A 25 -9.00 -13.95 5.67
N ASP A 26 -9.24 -15.21 5.33
CA ASP A 26 -8.50 -16.35 5.88
C ASP A 26 -7.01 -16.29 5.53
N LYS A 27 -6.65 -15.86 4.31
CA LYS A 27 -5.24 -15.68 3.90
C LYS A 27 -4.56 -14.51 4.61
N ILE A 28 -5.35 -13.57 5.14
CA ILE A 28 -4.87 -12.35 5.79
C ILE A 28 -4.59 -12.61 7.27
N ALA A 29 -5.34 -13.51 7.91
CA ALA A 29 -5.21 -13.81 9.34
C ALA A 29 -3.79 -14.27 9.73
N ASP A 30 -3.20 -15.18 8.96
CA ASP A 30 -1.84 -15.68 9.21
C ASP A 30 -0.77 -14.58 9.05
N ILE A 31 -1.02 -13.63 8.15
CA ILE A 31 -0.14 -12.49 7.88
C ILE A 31 -0.21 -11.47 9.02
N ILE A 32 -1.41 -11.22 9.55
CA ILE A 32 -1.61 -10.37 10.74
C ILE A 32 -0.90 -10.99 11.93
N GLU A 33 -1.02 -12.30 12.14
CA GLU A 33 -0.35 -12.98 13.26
C GLU A 33 1.17 -12.86 13.14
N PHE A 34 1.72 -13.05 11.93
CA PHE A 34 3.13 -12.78 11.67
C PHE A 34 3.54 -11.34 12.03
N ALA A 35 2.71 -10.36 11.67
CA ALA A 35 3.02 -8.94 11.83
C ALA A 35 3.06 -8.47 13.30
N LYS A 36 2.38 -9.15 14.23
CA LYS A 36 2.33 -8.77 15.65
C LYS A 36 3.70 -8.77 16.33
N ASP A 37 4.54 -9.74 15.95
CA ASP A 37 5.88 -9.92 16.53
C ASP A 37 7.00 -9.51 15.55
N ALA A 38 6.65 -8.80 14.47
CA ALA A 38 7.61 -8.36 13.48
C ALA A 38 8.23 -7.00 13.85
N ASP A 39 9.52 -6.85 13.58
CA ASP A 39 10.27 -5.61 13.80
C ASP A 39 10.20 -4.69 12.58
N VAL A 40 10.35 -3.39 12.81
CA VAL A 40 10.55 -2.44 11.71
C VAL A 40 11.94 -2.62 11.11
N MET A 41 12.03 -2.70 9.78
CA MET A 41 13.28 -2.82 9.04
C MET A 41 14.21 -1.63 9.32
N ASP A 42 15.49 -1.89 9.60
CA ASP A 42 16.44 -0.85 10.02
C ASP A 42 16.71 0.22 8.95
N PHE A 43 16.38 -0.06 7.68
CA PHE A 43 16.47 0.89 6.58
C PHE A 43 15.82 2.25 6.90
N TYR A 44 14.66 2.25 7.58
CA TYR A 44 13.96 3.48 7.92
C TYR A 44 14.68 4.29 9.01
N LYS A 45 15.43 3.63 9.90
CA LYS A 45 16.23 4.31 10.93
C LYS A 45 17.39 5.11 10.32
N GLY A 46 17.92 4.65 9.18
CA GLY A 46 18.99 5.33 8.45
C GLY A 46 18.55 6.50 7.56
N LYS A 47 17.23 6.74 7.41
CA LYS A 47 16.67 7.78 6.53
C LYS A 47 15.62 8.64 7.26
N PRO A 48 15.99 9.32 8.36
CA PRO A 48 15.02 10.05 9.20
C PRO A 48 14.35 11.23 8.45
N ASP A 49 15.04 11.80 7.47
CA ASP A 49 14.55 12.98 6.72
C ASP A 49 13.65 12.61 5.53
N VAL A 50 13.56 11.32 5.17
CA VAL A 50 12.66 10.89 4.10
C VAL A 50 11.25 10.71 4.69
N PRO A 51 10.23 11.40 4.15
CA PRO A 51 8.89 11.41 4.71
C PRO A 51 8.10 10.14 4.39
N PHE A 52 8.69 8.96 4.60
CA PHE A 52 7.97 7.69 4.48
C PHE A 52 6.77 7.68 5.43
N TRP A 53 5.58 7.45 4.88
CA TRP A 53 4.34 7.32 5.62
C TRP A 53 4.04 5.88 6.05
N TYR A 54 4.84 4.91 5.58
CA TYR A 54 4.80 3.50 5.96
C TYR A 54 6.19 2.99 6.34
N MET A 55 6.23 1.85 7.01
CA MET A 55 7.46 1.16 7.43
C MET A 55 7.33 -0.33 7.18
N ARG A 56 8.27 -0.93 6.43
CA ARG A 56 8.35 -2.37 6.19
C ARG A 56 8.63 -3.11 7.50
N LEU A 57 7.88 -4.18 7.72
CA LEU A 57 8.09 -5.12 8.81
C LEU A 57 8.96 -6.29 8.35
N LYS A 58 9.79 -6.82 9.25
CA LYS A 58 10.64 -8.00 9.05
C LYS A 58 10.64 -8.87 10.30
N LYS A 59 10.87 -10.17 10.16
CA LYS A 59 11.13 -11.09 11.28
C LYS A 59 12.43 -11.83 11.00
N GLU A 60 13.25 -12.02 12.02
CA GLU A 60 14.52 -12.72 11.86
C GLU A 60 14.31 -14.13 11.29
N GLY A 61 15.09 -14.51 10.29
CA GLY A 61 14.96 -15.80 9.59
C GLY A 61 13.80 -15.90 8.59
N HIS A 62 13.03 -14.82 8.40
CA HIS A 62 11.95 -14.73 7.43
C HIS A 62 12.17 -13.53 6.50
N ASP A 63 12.80 -13.77 5.36
CA ASP A 63 13.02 -12.74 4.33
C ASP A 63 11.69 -12.22 3.77
N ASP A 64 10.69 -13.11 3.71
CA ASP A 64 9.29 -12.79 3.38
C ASP A 64 8.35 -13.42 4.42
N ALA A 65 7.29 -12.68 4.76
CA ALA A 65 6.22 -13.23 5.58
C ALA A 65 5.46 -14.32 4.81
N PRO A 66 4.92 -15.34 5.51
CA PRO A 66 4.15 -16.40 4.88
C PRO A 66 3.06 -15.83 3.96
N HIS A 67 2.89 -16.44 2.79
CA HIS A 67 1.83 -16.15 1.81
C HIS A 67 1.88 -14.79 1.10
N VAL A 68 2.67 -13.80 1.54
CA VAL A 68 2.71 -12.48 0.88
C VAL A 68 3.16 -12.59 -0.58
N GLY A 69 4.17 -13.41 -0.86
CA GLY A 69 4.59 -13.71 -2.24
C GLY A 69 3.44 -14.28 -3.06
N SER A 70 2.76 -15.32 -2.57
CA SER A 70 1.62 -15.91 -3.27
C SER A 70 0.46 -14.94 -3.51
N ILE A 71 0.24 -13.97 -2.60
CA ILE A 71 -0.76 -12.92 -2.78
C ILE A 71 -0.32 -11.96 -3.89
N ALA A 72 0.95 -11.56 -3.91
CA ALA A 72 1.49 -10.70 -4.96
C ALA A 72 1.38 -11.37 -6.33
N ASP A 73 1.77 -12.64 -6.42
CA ASP A 73 1.70 -13.46 -7.63
C ASP A 73 0.25 -13.56 -8.12
N THR A 74 -0.67 -13.98 -7.25
CA THR A 74 -2.11 -14.08 -7.58
C THR A 74 -2.67 -12.74 -8.05
N TRP A 75 -2.27 -11.63 -7.43
CA TRP A 75 -2.80 -10.31 -7.78
C TRP A 75 -2.37 -9.88 -9.19
N VAL A 76 -1.11 -10.11 -9.58
CA VAL A 76 -0.59 -9.71 -10.91
C VAL A 76 -0.92 -10.68 -12.03
N GLU A 77 -1.27 -11.93 -11.72
CA GLU A 77 -1.74 -12.93 -12.69
C GLU A 77 -3.22 -12.74 -13.07
N ASP A 78 -3.95 -11.87 -12.36
CA ASP A 78 -5.32 -11.51 -12.67
C ASP A 78 -5.37 -10.36 -13.69
N GLU A 79 -5.78 -10.67 -14.92
CA GLU A 79 -5.90 -9.70 -16.02
C GLU A 79 -6.84 -8.52 -15.70
N ASP A 80 -7.87 -8.71 -14.88
CA ASP A 80 -8.79 -7.64 -14.51
C ASP A 80 -8.13 -6.66 -13.55
N ASN A 81 -7.24 -7.14 -12.66
CA ASN A 81 -6.42 -6.26 -11.83
C ASN A 81 -5.47 -5.43 -12.68
N ILE A 82 -4.79 -6.06 -13.65
CA ILE A 82 -3.85 -5.37 -14.54
C ILE A 82 -4.56 -4.32 -15.40
N ARG A 83 -5.75 -4.63 -15.92
CA ARG A 83 -6.57 -3.67 -16.68
C ARG A 83 -7.00 -2.49 -15.81
N ARG A 84 -7.54 -2.76 -14.62
CA ARG A 84 -8.00 -1.73 -13.67
C ARG A 84 -6.87 -0.78 -13.30
N VAL A 85 -5.69 -1.31 -12.96
CA VAL A 85 -4.57 -0.47 -12.57
C VAL A 85 -4.04 0.35 -13.74
N ALA A 86 -3.91 -0.24 -14.94
CA ALA A 86 -3.48 0.44 -16.16
C ALA A 86 -4.40 1.62 -16.52
N GLU A 87 -5.72 1.41 -16.43
CA GLU A 87 -6.72 2.46 -16.64
C GLU A 87 -6.60 3.58 -15.59
N HIS A 88 -6.41 3.22 -14.31
CA HIS A 88 -6.28 4.20 -13.24
C HIS A 88 -5.05 5.10 -13.41
N VAL A 89 -3.90 4.51 -13.73
CA VAL A 89 -2.62 5.21 -13.87
C VAL A 89 -2.35 5.72 -15.29
N GLN A 90 -3.30 5.51 -16.21
CA GLN A 90 -3.25 5.95 -17.60
C GLN A 90 -2.01 5.45 -18.36
N ARG A 91 -1.61 4.20 -18.13
CA ARG A 91 -0.49 3.53 -18.81
C ARG A 91 -1.00 2.35 -19.63
N PRO A 92 -0.29 1.93 -20.69
CA PRO A 92 -0.66 0.73 -21.44
C PRO A 92 -0.68 -0.50 -20.53
N ALA A 93 -1.73 -1.30 -20.60
CA ALA A 93 -1.77 -2.57 -19.87
C ALA A 93 -0.70 -3.52 -20.41
N LYS A 94 0.09 -4.11 -19.50
CA LYS A 94 0.99 -5.22 -19.81
C LYS A 94 0.27 -6.56 -19.67
N THR A 95 0.92 -7.63 -20.11
CA THR A 95 0.43 -9.00 -19.89
C THR A 95 0.54 -9.33 -18.40
N ALA A 96 -0.52 -9.91 -17.83
CA ALA A 96 -0.56 -10.40 -16.46
C ALA A 96 0.51 -11.48 -16.24
N ASP A 97 1.50 -11.17 -15.40
CA ASP A 97 2.66 -12.04 -15.17
C ASP A 97 3.40 -11.68 -13.88
N ARG A 98 4.06 -12.68 -13.27
CA ARG A 98 4.86 -12.51 -12.05
C ARG A 98 6.01 -11.50 -12.19
N SER A 99 6.56 -11.32 -13.39
CA SER A 99 7.65 -10.38 -13.67
C SER A 99 7.25 -8.91 -13.45
N LEU A 100 5.95 -8.61 -13.35
CA LEU A 100 5.46 -7.26 -13.04
C LEU A 100 5.77 -6.86 -11.59
N VAL A 101 5.90 -7.80 -10.66
CA VAL A 101 6.16 -7.52 -9.24
C VAL A 101 7.64 -7.18 -9.03
N ARG A 102 7.91 -5.92 -8.65
CA ARG A 102 9.25 -5.39 -8.37
C ARG A 102 9.67 -5.57 -6.92
N ALA A 103 8.72 -5.38 -6.00
CA ALA A 103 8.92 -5.57 -4.57
C ALA A 103 7.58 -5.83 -3.89
N PHE A 104 7.61 -6.47 -2.73
CA PHE A 104 6.44 -6.61 -1.87
C PHE A 104 6.85 -6.76 -0.41
N GLY A 105 5.89 -6.65 0.50
CA GLY A 105 6.09 -6.93 1.92
C GLY A 105 4.91 -6.51 2.78
N ILE A 106 5.03 -6.74 4.07
CA ILE A 106 4.09 -6.21 5.08
C ILE A 106 4.61 -4.86 5.57
N TYR A 107 3.69 -3.91 5.68
CA TYR A 107 3.98 -2.56 6.09
C TYR A 107 3.01 -2.09 7.17
N ARG A 108 3.53 -1.22 8.04
CA ARG A 108 2.74 -0.49 9.03
C ARG A 108 2.78 1.00 8.71
N PHE A 109 1.64 1.68 8.73
CA PHE A 109 1.60 3.14 8.58
C PHE A 109 2.25 3.81 9.79
N LYS A 110 3.14 4.75 9.53
CA LYS A 110 3.96 5.40 10.54
C LYS A 110 3.08 6.24 11.46
N GLU A 111 3.09 5.93 12.76
CA GLU A 111 2.41 6.74 13.76
C GLU A 111 2.96 8.15 13.79
N ARG A 112 2.03 9.10 13.73
CA ARG A 112 2.30 10.53 13.70
C ARG A 112 1.21 11.23 14.48
N SER A 113 1.57 12.37 15.05
CA SER A 113 0.65 13.22 15.81
C SER A 113 0.71 14.68 15.32
N ASP A 114 1.34 14.92 14.17
CA ASP A 114 1.58 16.24 13.63
C ASP A 114 0.43 16.68 12.71
N ARG A 115 0.73 17.28 11.54
CA ARG A 115 -0.29 17.74 10.59
C ARG A 115 -0.40 16.76 9.41
N TRP A 116 -1.50 16.85 8.69
CA TRP A 116 -1.64 16.26 7.36
C TRP A 116 -0.43 16.60 6.48
N MET A 117 0.06 15.61 5.72
CA MET A 117 1.27 15.74 4.92
C MET A 117 1.05 15.15 3.53
N TRP A 118 1.63 15.80 2.51
CA TRP A 118 1.80 15.19 1.21
C TRP A 118 2.98 14.21 1.24
N ALA A 119 2.70 12.94 1.02
CA ALA A 119 3.68 11.86 0.94
C ALA A 119 3.81 11.37 -0.50
N ASP A 120 5.04 11.01 -0.87
CA ASP A 120 5.35 10.32 -2.11
C ASP A 120 5.22 8.80 -1.87
N PRO A 121 4.44 8.05 -2.69
CA PRO A 121 4.22 6.61 -2.52
C PRO A 121 5.48 5.76 -2.72
N SER A 122 6.41 6.25 -3.55
CA SER A 122 7.71 5.64 -3.82
C SER A 122 8.81 6.69 -3.85
N THR A 123 10.04 6.27 -3.57
CA THR A 123 11.26 7.08 -3.77
C THR A 123 12.04 6.65 -5.01
N ASP A 124 11.54 5.67 -5.77
CA ASP A 124 12.19 5.19 -6.99
C ASP A 124 11.93 6.16 -8.15
N ASP A 125 12.96 6.36 -8.98
CA ASP A 125 12.89 7.22 -10.17
C ASP A 125 12.06 6.60 -11.31
N GLU A 126 11.90 5.27 -11.31
CA GLU A 126 11.11 4.56 -12.32
C GLU A 126 9.61 4.61 -11.98
N PRO A 127 8.73 4.84 -12.99
CA PRO A 127 7.28 4.86 -12.78
C PRO A 127 6.77 3.46 -12.40
N GLN A 128 6.52 3.26 -11.11
CA GLN A 128 5.87 2.06 -10.59
C GLN A 128 4.48 2.39 -10.07
N THR A 129 3.64 1.38 -9.90
CA THR A 129 2.36 1.53 -9.19
C THR A 129 2.43 0.78 -7.88
N LEU A 130 2.02 1.44 -6.81
CA LEU A 130 1.87 0.85 -5.49
C LEU A 130 0.46 0.25 -5.37
N VAL A 131 0.36 -1.04 -5.13
CA VAL A 131 -0.87 -1.71 -4.74
C VAL A 131 -0.85 -1.86 -3.22
N CYS A 132 -1.82 -1.25 -2.55
CA CYS A 132 -2.00 -1.35 -1.11
C CYS A 132 -3.17 -2.28 -0.82
N ILE A 133 -2.89 -3.47 -0.26
CA ILE A 133 -3.90 -4.44 0.17
C ILE A 133 -4.06 -4.34 1.69
N ALA A 134 -5.28 -4.03 2.13
CA ALA A 134 -5.63 -3.88 3.53
C ALA A 134 -5.55 -5.21 4.29
N LEU A 135 -4.73 -5.27 5.35
CA LEU A 135 -4.71 -6.43 6.27
C LEU A 135 -5.80 -6.29 7.34
N GLU A 136 -6.22 -5.07 7.66
CA GLU A 136 -7.33 -4.76 8.55
C GLU A 136 -8.21 -3.67 7.93
N ASP A 137 -9.28 -3.25 8.59
CA ASP A 137 -10.04 -2.10 8.11
C ASP A 137 -9.15 -0.84 8.22
N LEU A 138 -8.76 -0.28 7.08
CA LEU A 138 -7.96 0.92 6.98
C LEU A 138 -8.85 2.15 6.83
N SER A 139 -8.44 3.24 7.48
CA SER A 139 -9.11 4.53 7.44
C SER A 139 -8.14 5.64 7.86
N PRO A 140 -8.59 6.91 7.79
CA PRO A 140 -7.84 8.02 8.38
C PRO A 140 -7.52 7.89 9.87
N GLU A 141 -8.17 6.98 10.60
CA GLU A 141 -7.91 6.77 12.02
C GLU A 141 -6.64 5.94 12.28
N ASN A 142 -6.19 5.13 11.32
CA ASN A 142 -5.00 4.29 11.44
C ASN A 142 -3.92 4.58 10.39
N GLY A 143 -3.88 5.80 9.86
CA GLY A 143 -2.81 6.30 9.00
C GLY A 143 -3.08 6.23 7.50
N PHE A 144 -4.21 5.64 7.09
CA PHE A 144 -4.53 5.51 5.67
C PHE A 144 -5.43 6.64 5.17
N PHE A 145 -5.32 7.03 3.91
CA PHE A 145 -5.98 8.26 3.45
C PHE A 145 -7.46 8.08 3.03
N MET A 146 -7.98 6.85 3.02
CA MET A 146 -9.36 6.53 2.63
C MET A 146 -9.84 5.25 3.32
N ASP A 147 -11.14 4.95 3.20
CA ASP A 147 -11.69 3.72 3.78
C ASP A 147 -11.46 2.49 2.88
N LEU A 148 -10.80 1.49 3.44
CA LEU A 148 -10.53 0.20 2.80
C LEU A 148 -10.85 -0.93 3.77
N LYS A 149 -11.74 -1.85 3.40
CA LYS A 149 -12.02 -3.02 4.24
C LYS A 149 -10.90 -4.05 4.13
N ALA A 150 -10.69 -4.82 5.18
CA ALA A 150 -9.72 -5.92 5.14
C ALA A 150 -9.91 -6.82 3.90
N GLY A 151 -8.83 -7.06 3.15
CA GLY A 151 -8.80 -7.83 1.89
C GLY A 151 -9.13 -7.04 0.62
N GLN A 152 -9.55 -5.78 0.76
CA GLN A 152 -9.64 -4.86 -0.36
C GLN A 152 -8.28 -4.25 -0.66
N ASP A 153 -8.11 -3.80 -1.90
CA ASP A 153 -6.90 -3.15 -2.37
C ASP A 153 -7.18 -1.81 -3.04
N VAL A 154 -6.17 -0.96 -3.13
CA VAL A 154 -6.20 0.26 -3.93
C VAL A 154 -4.87 0.47 -4.61
N CYS A 155 -4.91 0.86 -5.88
CA CYS A 155 -3.73 1.19 -6.67
C CYS A 155 -3.42 2.69 -6.55
N ILE A 156 -2.14 3.02 -6.42
CA ILE A 156 -1.63 4.39 -6.28
C ILE A 156 -0.46 4.55 -7.25
N ASP A 157 -0.52 5.52 -8.17
CA ASP A 157 0.62 5.80 -9.04
C ASP A 157 1.84 6.25 -8.20
N GLY A 158 3.02 5.72 -8.47
CA GLY A 158 4.26 6.12 -7.79
C GLY A 158 4.62 7.59 -7.98
N LYS A 159 4.07 8.25 -9.01
CA LYS A 159 4.22 9.69 -9.27
C LYS A 159 3.15 10.55 -8.60
N ASP A 160 2.08 9.94 -8.08
CA ASP A 160 1.02 10.68 -7.42
C ASP A 160 1.46 11.09 -6.01
N LYS A 161 1.13 12.31 -5.59
CA LYS A 161 1.21 12.66 -4.17
C LYS A 161 -0.09 12.28 -3.49
N ILE A 162 0.03 11.79 -2.25
CA ILE A 162 -1.11 11.47 -1.40
C ILE A 162 -1.06 12.29 -0.12
N LEU A 163 -2.20 12.84 0.26
CA LEU A 163 -2.38 13.54 1.52
C LEU A 163 -2.71 12.52 2.61
N VAL A 164 -1.80 12.35 3.57
CA VAL A 164 -1.88 11.33 4.62
C VAL A 164 -2.23 11.96 5.97
N PRO A 165 -3.06 11.30 6.80
CA PRO A 165 -3.51 11.82 8.08
C PRO A 165 -2.38 11.82 9.13
N PRO A 166 -2.51 12.65 10.19
CA PRO A 166 -1.61 12.62 11.33
C PRO A 166 -2.03 11.53 12.33
N THR A 167 -2.08 10.30 11.85
CA THR A 167 -2.40 9.07 12.59
C THR A 167 -1.50 7.94 12.05
N GLY A 168 -1.66 6.72 12.54
CA GLY A 168 -0.89 5.59 12.03
C GLY A 168 -1.26 4.28 12.70
N GLY A 169 -0.41 3.28 12.51
CA GLY A 169 -0.55 1.97 13.12
C GLY A 169 -1.21 0.93 12.23
N GLY A 170 -1.92 1.34 11.18
CA GLY A 170 -2.63 0.47 10.24
C GLY A 170 -1.69 -0.47 9.47
N LEU A 171 -2.16 -1.68 9.17
CA LEU A 171 -1.39 -2.73 8.51
C LEU A 171 -1.85 -2.99 7.07
N ALA A 172 -0.88 -3.14 6.17
CA ALA A 172 -1.12 -3.44 4.76
C ALA A 172 -0.03 -4.35 4.17
N ILE A 173 -0.38 -5.08 3.11
CA ILE A 173 0.61 -5.55 2.13
C ILE A 173 0.77 -4.45 1.10
N LEU A 174 2.02 -4.11 0.81
CA LEU A 174 2.35 -3.22 -0.29
C LEU A 174 3.06 -4.03 -1.37
N ILE A 175 2.62 -3.87 -2.62
CA ILE A 175 3.21 -4.49 -3.80
C ILE A 175 3.56 -3.36 -4.78
N TRP A 176 4.80 -3.33 -5.24
CA TRP A 176 5.22 -2.44 -6.31
C TRP A 176 5.17 -3.20 -7.61
N VAL A 177 4.34 -2.72 -8.53
CA VAL A 177 4.10 -3.33 -9.83
C VAL A 177 4.51 -2.39 -10.96
N ASP A 178 5.14 -2.96 -11.98
CA ASP A 178 5.53 -2.23 -13.18
C ASP A 178 4.45 -2.40 -14.26
N ILE A 179 3.44 -1.54 -14.22
CA ILE A 179 2.32 -1.48 -15.18
C ILE A 179 2.68 -0.55 -16.33
#